data_AF-A0A6M8ELF6-F1
#
_entry.id   AF-A0A6M8ELF6-F1
#
_cell.length_a   1.000
_cell.length_b   1.000
_cell.length_c   1.000
_cell.angle_alpha   90.00
_cell.angle_beta   90.00
_cell.angle_gamma   90.00
#
_symmetry.space_group_name_H-M   'P 1'
#
loop_
_entity.id
_entity.type
_entity.pdbx_description
1 polymer ?
#
loop_
_entity_poly.entity_id
_entity_poly.type
_entity_poly.pdbx_seq_one_letter_code
_entity_poly.pdbx_strand_id
1 'polypeptide(L)'
;MMPFSDEEIYRATKYNLSKISTYISSHGGDIRLLGVKSATIYIELTGACHGCAMSLMTTKMVVQEEFRKLIHPEIKVINVDGMPGNELPKNCYKEEEPIKEKRENGLINKIKKFFKL
;
A
#
# COMPACT_ATOMS: atom_id res chain seq x y z
N MET A 1 -14.51 5.08 19.46
CA MET A 1 -15.48 4.39 18.57
C MET A 1 -15.23 4.88 17.16
N MET A 2 -14.99 3.96 16.24
CA MET A 2 -14.65 4.31 14.85
C MET A 2 -15.89 4.78 14.07
N PRO A 3 -15.91 6.00 13.53
CA PRO A 3 -17.07 6.52 12.80
C PRO A 3 -17.02 6.21 11.29
N PHE A 4 -15.91 5.67 10.79
CA PHE A 4 -15.67 5.45 9.36
C PHE A 4 -15.66 3.97 9.00
N SER A 5 -16.14 3.67 7.79
CA SER A 5 -16.05 2.35 7.17
C SER A 5 -14.63 2.03 6.70
N ASP A 6 -14.34 0.73 6.49
CA ASP A 6 -13.04 0.28 5.97
C ASP A 6 -12.71 0.89 4.59
N GLU A 7 -13.74 1.13 3.76
CA GLU A 7 -13.62 1.78 2.45
C GLU A 7 -13.21 3.25 2.57
N GLU A 8 -13.86 4.01 3.45
CA GLU A 8 -13.53 5.42 3.67
C GLU A 8 -12.12 5.58 4.22
N ILE A 9 -11.75 4.73 5.18
CA ILE A 9 -10.39 4.70 5.73
C ILE A 9 -9.40 4.36 4.62
N TYR A 10 -9.65 3.32 3.81
CA TYR A 10 -8.77 2.97 2.71
C TYR A 10 -8.56 4.13 1.73
N ARG A 11 -9.64 4.82 1.33
CA ARG A 11 -9.56 5.98 0.43
C ARG A 11 -8.74 7.11 1.06
N ALA A 12 -8.98 7.41 2.34
CA ALA A 12 -8.22 8.42 3.08
C ALA A 12 -6.74 8.04 3.22
N THR A 13 -6.45 6.76 3.49
CA THR A 13 -5.09 6.21 3.53
C THR A 13 -4.41 6.36 2.18
N LYS A 14 -5.05 5.93 1.10
CA LYS A 14 -4.54 6.02 -0.27
C LYS A 14 -4.23 7.47 -0.66
N TYR A 15 -5.11 8.41 -0.33
CA TYR A 15 -4.91 9.84 -0.58
C TYR A 15 -3.70 10.42 0.18
N ASN A 16 -3.48 9.99 1.43
CA ASN A 16 -2.40 10.50 2.27
C ASN A 16 -1.07 9.72 2.13
N LEU A 17 -1.08 8.55 1.48
CA LEU A 17 0.07 7.66 1.39
C LEU A 17 1.29 8.33 0.74
N SER A 18 1.09 9.20 -0.25
CA SER A 18 2.17 9.91 -0.94
C SER A 18 3.02 10.77 -0.02
N LYS A 19 2.42 11.37 1.02
CA LYS A 19 3.14 12.18 2.01
C LYS A 19 4.06 11.32 2.87
N ILE A 20 3.55 10.16 3.28
CA ILE A 20 4.27 9.20 4.13
C ILE A 20 5.36 8.47 3.33
N SER A 21 5.06 8.09 2.08
CA SER A 21 5.99 7.45 1.16
C SER A 21 7.22 8.31 0.92
N THR A 22 7.06 9.63 0.70
CA THR A 22 8.19 10.56 0.56
C THR A 22 9.15 10.49 1.76
N TYR A 23 8.61 10.49 2.98
CA TYR A 23 9.43 10.37 4.20
C TYR A 23 10.17 9.03 4.24
N ILE A 24 9.48 7.91 4.02
CA ILE A 24 10.08 6.57 4.06
C ILE A 24 11.16 6.40 2.97
N SER A 25 10.91 6.90 1.75
CA SER A 25 11.86 6.84 0.65
C SER A 25 13.12 7.66 0.92
N SER A 26 13.03 8.78 1.63
CA SER A 26 14.22 9.53 2.07
C SER A 26 15.13 8.74 3.04
N HIS A 27 14.56 7.73 3.71
CA HIS A 27 15.28 6.80 4.59
C HIS A 27 15.62 5.45 3.90
N GLY A 28 15.50 5.37 2.56
CA GLY A 28 15.87 4.19 1.78
C GLY A 28 14.86 3.04 1.81
N GLY A 29 13.63 3.30 2.24
CA GLY A 29 12.53 2.33 2.22
C GLY A 29 11.46 2.64 1.18
N ASP A 30 10.42 1.80 1.15
CA ASP A 30 9.18 2.08 0.44
C ASP A 30 7.99 1.47 1.20
N ILE A 31 6.78 1.96 0.91
CA ILE A 31 5.53 1.55 1.57
C ILE A 31 4.44 1.25 0.55
N ARG A 32 3.77 0.10 0.72
CA ARG A 32 2.60 -0.26 -0.08
C ARG A 32 1.39 -0.44 0.81
N LEU A 33 0.26 0.15 0.40
CA LEU A 33 -1.03 -0.11 1.03
C LEU A 33 -1.58 -1.44 0.51
N LEU A 34 -1.80 -2.39 1.41
CA LEU A 34 -2.35 -3.69 1.07
C LEU A 34 -3.86 -3.75 1.25
N GLY A 35 -4.41 -3.07 2.26
CA GLY A 35 -5.85 -3.07 2.52
C GLY A 35 -6.21 -2.52 3.89
N VAL A 36 -7.51 -2.46 4.19
CA VAL A 36 -8.02 -2.03 5.49
C VAL A 36 -9.03 -3.04 6.02
N LYS A 37 -8.96 -3.34 7.32
CA LYS A 37 -9.97 -4.13 8.02
C LYS A 37 -10.17 -3.65 9.44
N SER A 38 -11.42 -3.36 9.82
CA SER A 38 -11.79 -2.98 11.19
C SER A 38 -10.88 -1.89 11.76
N ALA A 39 -10.73 -0.78 11.03
CA ALA A 39 -9.85 0.35 11.36
C ALA A 39 -8.34 0.03 11.46
N THR A 40 -7.93 -1.16 10.99
CA THR A 40 -6.53 -1.56 10.89
C THR A 40 -6.08 -1.46 9.44
N ILE A 41 -5.06 -0.66 9.20
CA ILE A 41 -4.42 -0.49 7.91
C ILE A 41 -3.31 -1.54 7.78
N TYR A 42 -3.35 -2.32 6.72
CA TYR A 42 -2.33 -3.32 6.39
C TYR A 42 -1.42 -2.75 5.33
N ILE A 43 -0.13 -2.73 5.60
CA ILE A 43 0.90 -2.21 4.71
C ILE A 43 2.00 -3.24 4.51
N GLU A 44 2.80 -3.06 3.47
CA GLU A 44 4.08 -3.73 3.27
C GLU A 44 5.18 -2.68 3.26
N LEU A 45 6.12 -2.76 4.21
CA LEU A 45 7.34 -1.97 4.23
C LEU A 45 8.46 -2.74 3.53
N THR A 46 9.10 -2.12 2.53
CA THR A 46 10.19 -2.72 1.75
C THR A 46 11.44 -1.84 1.77
N GLY A 47 12.54 -2.32 1.17
CA GLY A 47 13.82 -1.61 1.13
C GLY A 47 14.59 -1.71 2.45
N ALA A 48 15.30 -0.64 2.83
CA ALA A 48 16.14 -0.60 4.03
C ALA A 48 15.39 -0.94 5.33
N CYS A 49 14.07 -0.66 5.37
CA CYS A 49 13.21 -0.93 6.51
C CYS A 49 13.00 -2.43 6.79
N HIS A 50 13.24 -3.31 5.81
CA HIS A 50 12.99 -4.75 5.95
C HIS A 50 14.15 -5.51 6.63
N GLY A 51 15.37 -4.98 6.59
CA GLY A 51 16.58 -5.72 7.02
C GLY A 51 16.89 -5.71 8.52
N CYS A 52 16.20 -4.89 9.32
CA CYS A 52 16.42 -4.78 10.76
C CYS A 52 15.10 -4.62 11.51
N ALA A 53 14.82 -5.55 12.44
CA ALA A 53 13.58 -5.57 13.22
C ALA A 53 13.34 -4.26 13.99
N MET A 54 14.40 -3.64 14.51
CA MET A 54 14.30 -2.37 15.24
C MET A 54 13.87 -1.23 14.31
N SER A 55 14.46 -1.14 13.12
CA SER A 55 14.08 -0.13 12.13
C SER A 55 12.66 -0.34 11.62
N LEU A 56 12.25 -1.59 11.44
CA LEU A 56 10.88 -1.91 11.02
C LEU A 56 9.85 -1.43 12.06
N MET A 57 10.11 -1.71 13.34
CA MET A 57 9.25 -1.29 14.45
C MET A 57 9.13 0.24 14.53
N THR A 58 10.24 0.97 14.48
CA THR A 58 10.25 2.44 14.58
C THR A 58 9.56 3.08 13.38
N THR A 59 9.83 2.63 12.15
CA THR A 59 9.16 3.14 10.96
C THR A 59 7.66 2.87 11.01
N LYS A 60 7.24 1.65 11.40
CA LYS A 60 5.81 1.31 11.56
C LYS A 60 5.11 2.23 12.57
N MET A 61 5.77 2.54 13.69
CA MET A 61 5.23 3.47 14.69
C MET A 61 5.04 4.87 14.12
N VAL A 62 6.03 5.40 13.39
CA VAL A 62 5.90 6.71 12.73
C VAL A 62 4.74 6.73 11.74
N VAL A 63 4.62 5.69 10.90
CA VAL A 63 3.51 5.58 9.94
C VAL A 63 2.15 5.54 10.65
N GLN A 64 2.04 4.79 11.74
CA GLN A 64 0.81 4.72 12.52
C GLN A 64 0.45 6.08 13.12
N GLU A 65 1.41 6.81 13.70
CA GLU A 65 1.17 8.13 14.25
C GLU A 65 0.74 9.14 13.18
N GLU A 66 1.33 9.08 11.98
CA GLU A 66 0.90 9.93 10.87
C GLU A 66 -0.52 9.62 10.39
N PHE A 67 -0.90 8.34 10.25
CA PHE A 67 -2.29 8.00 9.92
C PHE A 67 -3.27 8.37 11.03
N ARG A 68 -2.85 8.31 12.30
CA ARG A 68 -3.68 8.75 13.43
C ARG A 68 -3.97 10.25 13.38
N LYS A 69 -2.95 11.06 13.06
CA LYS A 69 -3.09 12.52 12.89
C LYS A 69 -3.96 12.87 11.69
N LEU A 70 -3.83 12.14 10.59
CA LEU A 70 -4.49 12.47 9.32
C LEU A 70 -5.90 11.89 9.18
N ILE A 71 -6.21 10.78 9.86
CA ILE A 71 -7.46 10.04 9.69
C ILE A 71 -8.24 9.96 11.00
N HIS A 72 -7.72 9.22 11.99
CA HIS A 72 -8.40 9.03 13.29
C HIS A 72 -7.46 8.44 14.35
N PRO A 73 -7.52 8.87 15.63
CA PRO A 73 -6.61 8.40 16.69
C PRO A 73 -6.67 6.88 16.98
N GLU A 74 -7.78 6.22 16.67
CA GLU A 74 -7.93 4.77 16.90
C GLU A 74 -7.32 3.89 15.78
N ILE A 75 -6.76 4.48 14.72
CA ILE A 75 -6.12 3.73 13.64
C ILE A 75 -4.97 2.87 14.17
N LYS A 76 -4.90 1.63 13.67
CA LYS A 76 -3.80 0.69 13.87
C LYS A 76 -3.13 0.39 12.55
N VAL A 77 -1.82 0.12 12.58
CA VAL A 77 -1.04 -0.28 11.40
C VAL A 77 -0.33 -1.61 11.66
N ILE A 78 -0.53 -2.54 10.75
CA ILE A 78 0.16 -3.83 10.70
C ILE A 78 1.01 -3.87 9.44
N ASN A 79 2.31 -4.18 9.63
CA ASN A 79 3.20 -4.51 8.53
C ASN A 79 3.03 -6.00 8.22
N VAL A 80 2.75 -6.33 6.96
CA VAL A 80 2.65 -7.71 6.50
C VAL A 80 4.03 -8.16 6.03
N ASP A 81 4.63 -9.10 6.75
CA ASP A 81 5.99 -9.62 6.53
C ASP A 81 6.07 -11.15 6.42
N GLY A 82 4.91 -11.83 6.40
CA GLY A 82 4.83 -13.28 6.36
C GLY A 82 5.15 -13.98 7.67
N MET A 83 5.38 -13.23 8.77
CA MET A 83 5.48 -13.81 10.10
C MET A 83 4.09 -14.12 10.69
N PRO A 84 3.97 -15.14 11.55
CA PRO A 84 2.72 -15.46 12.21
C PRO A 84 2.21 -14.27 13.03
N GLY A 85 0.95 -13.87 12.78
CA GLY A 85 0.32 -12.70 13.40
C GLY A 85 0.39 -11.41 12.58
N ASN A 86 1.18 -11.38 11.50
CA ASN A 86 1.33 -10.24 10.59
C ASN A 86 0.79 -10.58 9.18
N GLU A 87 -0.39 -11.20 9.13
CA GLU A 87 -0.99 -11.69 7.89
C GLU A 87 -2.11 -10.74 7.42
N LEU A 88 -2.25 -10.65 6.10
CA LEU A 88 -3.32 -9.87 5.48
C LEU A 88 -4.64 -10.67 5.54
N PRO A 89 -5.69 -10.19 6.24
CA PRO A 89 -6.94 -10.93 6.34
C PRO A 89 -7.64 -11.03 4.99
N LYS A 90 -8.25 -12.18 4.69
CA LYS A 90 -8.92 -12.42 3.40
C LYS A 90 -10.08 -11.45 3.10
N ASN A 91 -10.72 -10.92 4.13
CA ASN A 91 -11.90 -10.05 4.05
C ASN A 91 -11.58 -8.56 4.31
N CYS A 92 -10.35 -8.12 4.02
CA CYS A 92 -10.00 -6.70 4.02
C CYS A 92 -10.58 -6.00 2.78
N TYR A 93 -10.94 -4.72 2.95
CA TYR A 93 -11.23 -3.85 1.84
C TYR A 93 -9.92 -3.55 1.09
N LYS A 94 -9.97 -3.74 -0.24
CA LYS A 94 -8.93 -3.37 -1.20
C LYS A 94 -9.64 -2.80 -2.42
N GLU A 95 -9.09 -1.75 -2.99
CA GLU A 95 -9.55 -1.31 -4.30
C GLU A 95 -8.94 -2.25 -5.35
N GLU A 96 -9.78 -2.83 -6.21
CA GLU A 96 -9.30 -3.52 -7.40
C GLU A 96 -8.55 -2.50 -8.25
N GLU A 97 -7.27 -2.75 -8.56
CA GLU A 97 -6.53 -1.87 -9.46
C GLU A 97 -7.36 -1.70 -10.76
N PRO A 98 -7.50 -0.48 -11.29
CA PRO A 98 -8.12 -0.32 -12.60
C PRO A 98 -7.35 -1.20 -13.57
N ILE A 99 -8.06 -2.08 -14.29
CA ILE A 99 -7.50 -2.99 -15.28
C ILE A 99 -6.67 -2.14 -16.26
N LYS A 100 -5.34 -2.12 -16.08
CA LYS A 100 -4.43 -1.51 -17.05
C LYS A 100 -4.45 -2.43 -18.26
N GLU A 101 -5.33 -2.13 -19.20
CA GLU A 101 -5.37 -2.76 -20.51
C GLU A 101 -3.94 -2.76 -21.08
N LYS A 102 -3.31 -3.94 -21.14
CA LYS A 102 -1.99 -4.12 -21.74
C LYS A 102 -2.11 -3.63 -23.17
N ARG A 103 -1.55 -2.45 -23.48
CA ARG A 103 -1.40 -1.98 -24.86
C ARG A 103 -0.36 -2.87 -25.56
N GLU A 104 -0.78 -4.04 -26.01
CA GLU A 104 -0.01 -4.90 -26.91
C GLU A 104 -0.21 -4.44 -28.36
N ASN A 105 0.04 -3.15 -28.63
CA ASN A 105 -0.12 -2.55 -29.96
C ASN A 105 1.22 -2.12 -30.59
N GLY A 106 2.31 -2.83 -30.29
CA GLY A 106 3.61 -2.63 -30.92
C GLY A 106 3.94 -3.61 -32.05
N LEU A 107 3.57 -4.89 -31.89
CA LEU A 107 4.07 -5.98 -32.74
C LEU A 107 3.17 -6.25 -33.96
N ILE A 108 1.85 -6.11 -33.80
CA ILE A 108 0.88 -6.42 -34.87
C ILE A 108 0.96 -5.39 -36.01
N ASN A 109 1.31 -4.14 -35.71
CA ASN A 109 1.43 -3.10 -36.74
C ASN A 109 2.69 -3.28 -37.61
N LYS A 110 3.71 -3.98 -37.11
CA LYS A 110 4.92 -4.31 -37.88
C LYS A 110 4.67 -5.49 -38.82
N ILE A 111 3.91 -6.49 -38.38
CA ILE A 111 3.56 -7.68 -39.19
C ILE A 111 2.56 -7.33 -40.29
N LYS A 112 1.53 -6.52 -40.00
CA LYS A 112 0.58 -6.07 -41.04
C LYS A 112 1.21 -5.17 -42.11
N LYS A 113 2.25 -4.41 -41.76
CA LYS A 113 3.04 -3.62 -42.73
C LYS A 113 3.97 -4.49 -43.58
N PHE A 114 4.33 -5.68 -43.09
CA PHE A 114 5.19 -6.63 -43.79
C PHE A 114 4.41 -7.58 -44.72
N PHE A 115 3.12 -7.82 -44.44
CA PHE A 115 2.27 -8.72 -45.23
C PHE A 115 1.31 -8.00 -46.18
N LYS A 116 1.44 -6.67 -46.31
CA LYS A 116 0.64 -5.85 -47.24
C LYS A 116 1.55 -5.02 -48.16
N LEU A 117 2.42 -5.69 -48.91
CA LEU A 117 2.80 -5.41 -50.30
C LEU A 117 3.63 -6.56 -50.85
#